data_AF-A0A7C7Q370-F1
#
_entry.id   AF-A0A7C7Q370-F1
#
_cell.length_a   1.000
_cell.length_b   1.000
_cell.length_c   1.000
_cell.angle_alpha   90.00
_cell.angle_beta   90.00
_cell.angle_gamma   90.00
#
_symmetry.space_group_name_H-M   'P 1'
#
loop_
_entity.id
_entity.type
_entity.pdbx_description
1 polymer ?
#
loop_
_entity_poly.entity_id
_entity_poly.type
_entity_poly.pdbx_seq_one_letter_code
_entity_poly.pdbx_strand_id
1 'polypeptide(L)'
;MKVAFKTLGCKLNQYEEYAIREKLENQGFEIVSFEEKADIYIINTCTVTAKADRNSRYYAYKAKRINPSSIVAFVGCYPQVFYKHLKDLNVELILGNYEKFIFYSCL
;
A
#
# COMPACT_ATOMS: atom_id res chain seq x y z
N MET A 1 -12.99 -1.75 9.75
CA MET A 1 -12.57 -1.51 8.36
C MET A 1 -11.65 -2.63 7.92
N LYS A 2 -11.70 -3.03 6.65
CA LYS A 2 -10.87 -4.10 6.07
C LYS A 2 -9.64 -3.55 5.36
N VAL A 3 -8.49 -4.16 5.58
CA VAL A 3 -7.22 -3.76 4.95
C VAL A 3 -6.59 -4.95 4.23
N ALA A 4 -6.14 -4.73 3.01
CA ALA A 4 -5.47 -5.72 2.18
C ALA A 4 -4.03 -5.30 1.86
N PHE A 5 -3.10 -6.25 1.89
CA PHE A 5 -1.69 -6.01 1.63
C PHE A 5 -1.21 -6.66 0.34
N LYS A 6 -0.45 -5.90 -0.45
CA LYS A 6 0.42 -6.45 -1.49
C LYS A 6 1.85 -5.98 -1.30
N THR A 7 2.69 -6.89 -0.85
CA THR A 7 4.13 -6.65 -0.75
C THR A 7 4.86 -7.09 -2.00
N LEU A 8 5.66 -6.18 -2.54
CA LEU A 8 6.52 -6.31 -3.71
C LEU A 8 7.94 -5.95 -3.27
N GLY A 9 8.93 -6.78 -3.59
CA GLY A 9 10.34 -6.47 -3.30
C GLY A 9 11.04 -7.50 -2.43
N CYS A 10 11.90 -7.04 -1.52
CA CYS A 10 12.82 -7.87 -0.75
C CYS A 10 12.27 -8.27 0.64
N LYS A 11 13.06 -9.05 1.39
CA LYS A 11 12.73 -9.49 2.77
C LYS A 11 12.46 -8.33 3.73
N LEU A 12 13.09 -7.17 3.53
CA LEU A 12 12.85 -5.99 4.36
C LEU A 12 11.39 -5.53 4.26
N ASN A 13 10.81 -5.53 3.05
CA ASN A 13 9.42 -5.12 2.84
C ASN A 13 8.43 -6.07 3.53
N GLN A 14 8.76 -7.37 3.63
CA GLN A 14 7.95 -8.34 4.36
C GLN A 14 7.98 -8.09 5.87
N TYR A 15 9.15 -7.75 6.41
CA TYR A 15 9.29 -7.39 7.82
C TYR A 15 8.52 -6.09 8.15
N GLU A 16 8.60 -5.09 7.29
CA GLU A 16 7.82 -3.86 7.42
C GLU A 16 6.32 -4.12 7.36
N GLU A 17 5.86 -4.95 6.41
CA GLU A 17 4.46 -5.36 6.32
C GLU A 17 3.98 -5.97 7.63
N TYR A 18 4.76 -6.87 8.23
CA TYR A 18 4.40 -7.52 9.49
C TYR A 18 4.17 -6.50 10.62
N ALA A 19 5.09 -5.55 10.80
CA ALA A 19 4.96 -4.50 11.80
C ALA A 19 3.76 -3.56 11.55
N ILE A 20 3.43 -3.30 10.28
CA ILE A 20 2.28 -2.48 9.88
C ILE A 20 0.96 -3.26 10.12
N ARG A 21 0.93 -4.56 9.84
CA ARG A 21 -0.25 -5.42 10.09
C ARG A 21 -0.57 -5.52 11.56
N GLU A 22 0.43 -5.80 12.40
CA GLU A 22 0.26 -5.90 13.84
C GLU A 22 -0.33 -4.61 14.44
N LYS A 23 0.15 -3.44 14.00
CA LYS A 23 -0.40 -2.15 14.45
C LYS A 23 -1.85 -1.94 14.04
N LEU A 24 -2.20 -2.28 12.81
CA LEU A 24 -3.58 -2.19 12.29
C LEU A 24 -4.53 -3.11 13.05
N GLU A 25 -4.13 -4.35 13.27
CA GLU A 25 -4.92 -5.33 14.01
C GLU A 25 -5.16 -4.84 15.45
N ASN A 26 -4.13 -4.30 16.11
CA ASN A 26 -4.25 -3.68 17.44
C ASN A 26 -5.17 -2.45 17.48
N GLN A 27 -5.43 -1.81 16.34
CA GLN A 27 -6.38 -0.69 16.19
C GLN A 27 -7.78 -1.15 15.75
N GLY A 28 -8.01 -2.46 15.60
CA GLY A 28 -9.33 -3.01 15.25
C GLY A 28 -9.61 -3.10 13.75
N PHE A 29 -8.58 -2.99 12.90
CA PHE A 29 -8.72 -3.28 11.48
C PHE A 29 -8.68 -4.79 11.23
N GLU A 30 -9.47 -5.25 10.26
CA GLU A 30 -9.49 -6.64 9.82
C GLU A 30 -8.55 -6.79 8.62
N ILE A 31 -7.54 -7.64 8.73
CA ILE A 31 -6.64 -7.92 7.61
C ILE A 31 -7.22 -9.02 6.75
N VAL A 32 -7.45 -8.71 5.47
CA VAL A 32 -8.03 -9.64 4.48
C VAL A 32 -7.06 -9.92 3.35
N SER A 33 -7.34 -10.95 2.56
CA SER A 33 -6.58 -11.23 1.35
C SER A 33 -6.71 -10.08 0.34
N PHE A 34 -5.70 -9.88 -0.50
CA PHE A 34 -5.72 -8.83 -1.53
C PHE A 34 -6.79 -9.05 -2.60
N GLU A 35 -7.24 -10.29 -2.75
CA GLU A 35 -8.32 -10.67 -3.66
C GLU A 35 -9.71 -10.33 -3.09
N GLU A 36 -9.83 -10.07 -1.79
CA GLU A 36 -11.08 -9.73 -1.13
C GLU A 36 -11.38 -8.23 -1.21
N LYS A 37 -12.64 -7.87 -0.99
CA LYS A 37 -13.07 -6.48 -0.91
C LYS A 37 -12.57 -5.84 0.40
N ALA A 38 -11.62 -4.92 0.27
CA ALA A 38 -11.06 -4.14 1.37
C ALA A 38 -11.40 -2.66 1.23
N ASP A 39 -11.45 -1.94 2.35
CA ASP A 39 -11.62 -0.49 2.38
C ASP A 39 -10.30 0.21 2.05
N ILE A 40 -9.17 -0.40 2.42
CA ILE A 40 -7.82 0.11 2.19
C ILE A 40 -6.96 -0.99 1.56
N TYR A 41 -6.29 -0.68 0.47
CA TYR A 41 -5.28 -1.54 -0.15
C TYR A 41 -3.90 -0.91 -0.02
N ILE A 42 -2.99 -1.60 0.66
CA ILE A 42 -1.61 -1.16 0.89
C ILE A 42 -0.69 -1.93 -0.04
N ILE A 43 -0.02 -1.22 -0.95
CA ILE A 43 0.98 -1.76 -1.84
C ILE A 43 2.36 -1.37 -1.32
N ASN A 44 3.02 -2.28 -0.61
CA ASN A 44 4.37 -2.07 -0.09
C ASN A 44 5.39 -2.43 -1.18
N THR A 45 6.20 -1.48 -1.63
CA THR A 45 7.03 -1.64 -2.84
C THR A 45 8.40 -0.95 -2.73
N CYS A 46 9.40 -1.54 -3.38
CA CYS A 46 10.70 -0.90 -3.60
C CYS A 46 10.86 -0.44 -5.06
N THR A 47 11.20 0.82 -5.27
CA THR A 47 11.34 1.50 -6.58
C THR A 47 12.66 1.21 -7.29
N VAL A 48 13.21 0.03 -7.12
CA VAL A 48 14.56 -0.23 -7.62
C VAL A 48 14.57 -0.65 -9.09
N THR A 49 13.42 -1.02 -9.68
CA THR A 49 13.34 -1.44 -11.08
C THR A 49 12.03 -1.05 -11.77
N ALA A 50 12.06 -0.86 -13.10
CA ALA A 50 10.87 -0.61 -13.92
C ALA A 50 9.82 -1.74 -13.85
N LYS A 51 10.25 -2.97 -13.53
CA LYS A 51 9.35 -4.12 -13.29
C LYS A 51 8.57 -3.95 -12.00
N ALA A 52 9.21 -3.48 -10.92
CA ALA A 52 8.53 -3.19 -9.67
C ALA A 52 7.46 -2.11 -9.88
N ASP A 53 7.76 -1.06 -10.64
CA ASP A 53 6.82 0.02 -10.95
C ASP A 53 5.60 -0.48 -11.73
N ARG A 54 5.82 -1.33 -12.74
CA ARG A 54 4.72 -1.92 -13.52
C ARG A 54 3.81 -2.77 -12.64
N ASN A 55 4.39 -3.58 -11.75
CA ASN A 55 3.62 -4.40 -10.81
C ASN A 55 2.85 -3.54 -9.81
N SER A 56 3.48 -2.51 -9.26
CA SER A 56 2.83 -1.53 -8.35
C SER A 56 1.56 -0.96 -8.97
N ARG A 57 1.65 -0.45 -10.21
CA ARG A 57 0.48 0.09 -10.93
C ARG A 57 -0.57 -0.98 -11.22
N TYR A 58 -0.15 -2.18 -11.64
CA TYR A 58 -1.06 -3.29 -11.88
C TYR A 58 -1.92 -3.60 -10.65
N TYR A 59 -1.31 -3.68 -9.47
CA TYR A 59 -2.05 -3.96 -8.23
C TYR A 59 -2.93 -2.81 -7.77
N ALA A 60 -2.55 -1.56 -8.02
CA ALA A 60 -3.43 -0.40 -7.76
C ALA A 60 -4.69 -0.44 -8.64
N TYR A 61 -4.53 -0.73 -9.93
CA TYR A 61 -5.69 -0.93 -10.81
C TYR A 61 -6.54 -2.14 -10.40
N LYS A 62 -5.90 -3.24 -9.97
CA LYS A 62 -6.62 -4.41 -9.44
C LYS A 62 -7.45 -4.04 -8.20
N ALA A 63 -6.87 -3.30 -7.25
CA ALA A 63 -7.57 -2.83 -6.05
C ALA A 63 -8.79 -1.98 -6.40
N LYS A 64 -8.66 -0.98 -7.27
CA LYS A 64 -9.79 -0.15 -7.73
C LYS A 64 -10.83 -0.94 -8.53
N ARG A 65 -10.46 -2.06 -9.18
CA ARG A 65 -11.45 -2.97 -9.80
C ARG A 65 -12.22 -3.79 -8.77
N ILE A 66 -11.58 -4.24 -7.70
CA ILE A 66 -12.24 -5.00 -6.62
C ILE A 66 -13.16 -4.07 -5.81
N ASN A 67 -12.67 -2.88 -5.47
CA ASN A 67 -13.43 -1.85 -4.77
C ASN A 67 -13.10 -0.46 -5.33
N PRO A 68 -13.95 0.11 -6.22
CA PRO A 68 -13.73 1.44 -6.80
C PRO A 68 -13.62 2.57 -5.76
N SER A 69 -14.28 2.41 -4.62
CA SER A 69 -14.30 3.38 -3.52
C SER A 69 -13.20 3.15 -2.48
N SER A 70 -12.31 2.18 -2.69
CA SER A 70 -11.22 1.90 -1.73
C SER A 70 -10.13 2.94 -1.77
N ILE A 71 -9.47 3.14 -0.62
CA ILE A 71 -8.23 3.90 -0.52
C ILE A 71 -7.09 3.00 -1.01
N VAL A 72 -6.26 3.49 -1.93
CA VAL A 72 -5.04 2.79 -2.36
C VAL A 72 -3.83 3.57 -1.85
N ALA A 73 -3.02 2.91 -1.01
CA ALA A 73 -1.83 3.47 -0.40
C ALA A 73 -0.57 2.80 -0.96
N PHE A 74 0.41 3.62 -1.36
CA PHE A 74 1.74 3.13 -1.68
C PHE A 74 2.69 3.38 -0.51
N VAL A 75 3.34 2.31 -0.06
CA VAL A 75 4.29 2.32 1.06
C VAL A 75 5.66 1.90 0.52
N GLY A 76 6.72 2.59 0.91
CA GLY A 76 8.10 2.24 0.52
C GLY A 76 8.83 3.37 -0.23
N CYS A 77 9.89 3.02 -0.96
CA CYS A 77 10.72 4.02 -1.67
C CYS A 77 10.00 4.65 -2.87
N TYR A 78 8.84 4.11 -3.29
CA TYR A 78 8.10 4.49 -4.50
C TYR A 78 7.51 5.90 -4.42
N PRO A 79 6.82 6.25 -3.32
CA PRO A 79 6.52 7.60 -2.90
C PRO A 79 7.53 8.70 -3.25
N GLN A 80 8.81 8.44 -2.99
CA GLN A 80 9.85 9.49 -3.00
C GLN A 80 10.36 9.79 -4.41
N VAL A 81 10.26 8.84 -5.34
CA VAL A 81 10.84 8.97 -6.69
C VAL A 81 9.78 9.39 -7.73
N PHE A 82 8.50 9.06 -7.53
CA PHE A 82 7.48 9.15 -8.60
C PHE A 82 6.21 9.92 -8.23
N TYR A 83 6.26 10.85 -7.26
CA TYR A 83 5.12 11.67 -6.82
C TYR A 83 4.31 12.30 -7.98
N LYS A 84 4.97 12.72 -9.08
CA LYS A 84 4.29 13.29 -10.26
C LYS A 84 3.39 12.30 -11.02
N HIS A 85 3.76 11.03 -11.12
CA HIS A 85 3.00 10.02 -11.87
C HIS A 85 1.86 9.39 -11.06
N LEU A 86 1.86 9.60 -9.74
CA LEU A 86 0.85 9.05 -8.83
C LEU A 86 -0.47 9.85 -8.84
N LYS A 87 -0.44 11.12 -9.28
CA LYS A 87 -1.64 11.95 -9.44
C LYS A 87 -2.66 11.35 -10.42
N ASP A 88 -2.19 10.64 -11.43
CA ASP A 88 -3.06 10.01 -12.44
C ASP A 88 -3.71 8.70 -11.92
N LEU A 89 -3.23 8.16 -10.79
CA LEU A 89 -3.62 6.83 -10.30
C LEU A 89 -4.68 6.86 -9.19
N ASN A 90 -5.25 8.04 -8.86
CA ASN A 90 -6.20 8.22 -7.77
C ASN A 90 -5.70 7.56 -6.46
N VAL A 91 -4.42 7.79 -6.17
CA VAL A 91 -3.70 7.31 -5.00
C VAL A 91 -3.85 8.35 -3.91
N GLU A 92 -4.49 7.95 -2.83
CA GLU A 92 -4.91 8.87 -1.76
C GLU A 92 -3.86 8.97 -0.65
N LEU A 93 -2.88 8.05 -0.60
CA LEU A 93 -1.84 8.06 0.44
C LEU A 93 -0.48 7.57 -0.07
N ILE A 94 0.55 8.37 0.19
CA ILE A 94 1.93 8.16 -0.24
C ILE A 94 2.83 8.27 1.00
N LEU A 95 3.38 7.16 1.47
CA LEU A 95 4.16 7.11 2.72
C LEU A 95 5.60 6.65 2.47
N GLY A 96 6.54 7.59 2.61
CA GLY A 96 7.97 7.29 2.60
C GLY A 96 8.40 6.50 3.84
N ASN A 97 9.67 6.06 3.87
CA ASN A 97 10.21 5.19 4.93
C ASN A 97 10.04 5.71 6.36
N TYR A 98 9.99 7.02 6.57
CA TYR A 98 9.86 7.61 7.90
C TYR A 98 8.38 7.83 8.28
N GLU A 99 7.50 8.05 7.30
CA GLU A 99 6.08 8.29 7.53
C GLU A 99 5.24 7.00 7.64
N LYS A 100 5.79 5.83 7.27
CA LYS A 100 5.08 4.53 7.28
C LYS A 100 4.46 4.16 8.63
N PHE A 101 5.01 4.67 9.73
CA PHE A 101 4.55 4.33 11.07
C PHE A 101 3.49 5.29 11.64
N ILE A 102 3.18 6.38 10.93
CA ILE A 102 2.33 7.46 11.44
C ILE A 102 0.96 7.50 10.75
N PHE A 103 0.79 6.82 9.61
CA PHE A 103 -0.39 7.05 8.77
C PHE A 103 -1.75 6.69 9.38
N TYR A 104 -1.76 5.80 10.37
CA TYR A 104 -2.96 5.47 11.14
C TYR A 104 -3.49 6.63 12.00
N SER A 105 -2.69 7.67 12.21
CA SER A 105 -3.12 8.89 12.90
C SER A 105 -3.90 9.85 12.00
N CYS A 106 -3.96 9.58 10.69
CA CYS A 106 -4.70 10.36 9.70
C CYS A 106 -5.95 9.64 9.16
N LEU A 107 -6.22 8.41 9.61
CA LEU A 107 -7.40 7.60 9.29
C LEU A 107 -8.34 7.57 10.51
#